data_AF-A0A0J5FLX7-F1
#
_entry.id   AF-A0A0J5FLX7-F1
#
_cell.length_a   1.000
_cell.length_b   1.000
_cell.length_c   1.000
_cell.angle_alpha   90.00
_cell.angle_beta   90.00
_cell.angle_gamma   90.00
#
_symmetry.space_group_name_H-M   'P 1'
#
loop_
_entity.id
_entity.type
_entity.pdbx_description
1 polymer ?
#
loop_
_entity_poly.entity_id
_entity_poly.type
_entity_poly.pdbx_seq_one_letter_code
_entity_poly.pdbx_strand_id
1 'polypeptide(L)'
;MTSHELIAKTGSGQPWILRKRRLPSKRLLSVMIAPLALCLMGLLTGCSSTRTEYVQIPPIPIPAHLLTDCLPPTIPDKMTWSDSLILNEQLLMVIEQCNLDKWAIREIEDTSAPQD
;
A
#
# COMPACT_ATOMS: atom_id res chain seq x y z
N MET A 1 86.70 37.06 -12.14
CA MET A 1 85.53 36.15 -12.18
C MET A 1 85.86 35.04 -13.17
N THR A 2 86.56 33.96 -12.79
CA THR A 2 86.06 32.75 -12.07
C THR A 2 84.77 32.19 -12.68
N SER A 3 84.64 30.93 -13.06
CA SER A 3 85.56 29.80 -13.23
C SER A 3 84.73 28.59 -13.69
N HIS A 4 85.33 27.78 -14.56
CA HIS A 4 85.23 26.33 -14.68
C HIS A 4 83.91 25.63 -15.07
N GLU A 5 83.96 25.15 -16.32
CA GLU A 5 83.57 23.84 -16.84
C GLU A 5 83.69 22.63 -15.88
N LEU A 6 82.73 21.72 -16.07
CA LEU A 6 82.77 20.24 -16.08
C LEU A 6 83.37 19.45 -14.89
N ILE A 7 82.58 18.50 -14.36
CA ILE A 7 82.73 17.03 -14.52
C ILE A 7 81.83 16.30 -13.49
N ALA A 8 81.24 15.20 -13.95
CA ALA A 8 80.34 14.26 -13.27
C ALA A 8 80.80 13.72 -11.91
N LYS A 9 79.85 13.24 -11.07
CA LYS A 9 79.79 11.83 -10.58
C LYS A 9 78.56 11.55 -9.67
N THR A 10 77.69 10.68 -10.17
CA THR A 10 76.93 9.59 -9.51
C THR A 10 76.40 9.72 -8.06
N GLY A 11 75.11 9.46 -7.92
CA GLY A 11 74.64 8.29 -7.17
C GLY A 11 74.10 8.51 -5.75
N SER A 12 72.79 8.29 -5.59
CA SER A 12 72.19 7.70 -4.38
C SER A 12 70.69 7.49 -4.63
N GLY A 13 70.33 6.36 -5.24
CA GLY A 13 68.94 5.91 -5.31
C GLY A 13 68.44 5.50 -3.93
N GLN A 14 67.32 6.08 -3.48
CA GLN A 14 66.59 5.67 -2.28
C GLN A 14 65.65 4.50 -2.64
N PRO A 15 65.79 3.30 -2.06
CA PRO A 15 64.92 2.17 -2.32
C PRO A 15 63.71 2.23 -1.39
N TRP A 16 62.74 3.11 -1.69
CA TRP A 16 61.49 3.07 -0.94
C TRP A 16 60.70 1.81 -1.34
N ILE A 17 60.28 1.11 -0.30
CA ILE A 17 59.77 -0.25 -0.34
C ILE A 17 58.42 -0.26 -1.05
N LEU A 18 58.40 -0.66 -2.33
CA LEU A 18 57.20 -1.27 -2.91
C LEU A 18 57.03 -2.64 -2.27
N ARG A 19 56.36 -2.67 -1.11
CA ARG A 19 55.91 -3.92 -0.49
C ARG A 19 55.12 -4.67 -1.56
N LYS A 20 55.68 -5.77 -2.07
CA LYS A 20 54.92 -6.76 -2.86
C LYS A 20 53.68 -7.11 -2.05
N ARG A 21 52.51 -6.64 -2.49
CA ARG A 21 51.23 -7.21 -2.04
C ARG A 21 51.29 -8.66 -2.47
N ARG A 22 51.55 -9.56 -1.53
CA ARG A 22 51.41 -10.98 -1.77
C ARG A 22 49.96 -11.19 -2.17
N LEU A 23 49.72 -11.68 -3.38
CA LEU A 23 48.39 -12.14 -3.76
C LEU A 23 47.98 -13.15 -2.69
N PRO A 24 46.86 -12.92 -1.97
CA PRO A 24 46.41 -13.87 -0.98
C PRO A 24 46.23 -15.21 -1.69
N SER A 25 46.63 -16.29 -1.02
CA SER A 25 46.43 -17.64 -1.54
C SER A 25 44.96 -17.79 -1.95
N LYS A 26 44.70 -18.34 -3.14
CA LYS A 26 43.33 -18.62 -3.62
C LYS A 26 42.50 -19.38 -2.57
N ARG A 27 43.17 -20.19 -1.75
CA ARG A 27 42.57 -20.90 -0.60
C ARG A 27 42.10 -19.95 0.50
N LEU A 28 42.89 -18.94 0.87
CA LEU A 28 42.52 -17.93 1.87
C LEU A 28 41.34 -17.06 1.40
N LEU A 29 41.28 -16.74 0.11
CA LEU A 29 40.16 -15.99 -0.47
C LEU A 29 38.86 -16.83 -0.45
N SER A 30 38.97 -18.12 -0.80
CA SER A 30 37.84 -19.06 -0.78
C SER A 30 37.26 -19.26 0.62
N VAL A 31 38.12 -19.36 1.65
CA VAL A 31 37.71 -19.51 3.06
C VAL A 31 36.89 -18.31 3.56
N MET A 32 37.10 -17.11 3.02
CA MET A 32 36.33 -15.91 3.40
C MET A 32 35.03 -15.77 2.59
N ILE A 33 35.04 -16.11 1.30
CA ILE A 33 33.88 -15.94 0.41
C ILE A 33 32.83 -17.03 0.64
N ALA A 34 33.25 -18.27 0.88
CA ALA A 34 32.35 -19.41 1.09
C ALA A 34 31.32 -19.21 2.23
N PRO A 35 31.70 -18.78 3.45
CA PRO A 35 30.73 -18.57 4.52
C PRO A 35 29.79 -17.39 4.24
N LEU A 36 30.27 -16.33 3.58
CA LEU A 36 29.41 -15.21 3.17
C LEU A 36 28.38 -15.66 2.13
N ALA A 37 28.80 -16.41 1.12
CA ALA A 37 27.91 -16.94 0.08
C ALA A 37 26.87 -17.90 0.68
N LEU A 38 27.30 -18.77 1.60
CA LEU A 38 26.40 -19.69 2.29
C LEU A 38 25.36 -18.95 3.16
N CYS A 39 25.79 -17.91 3.89
CA CYS A 39 24.91 -17.07 4.70
C CYS A 39 23.89 -16.31 3.84
N LEU A 40 24.34 -15.72 2.72
CA LEU A 40 23.47 -15.03 1.77
C LEU A 40 22.41 -15.96 1.16
N MET A 41 22.78 -17.19 0.81
CA MET A 41 21.81 -18.17 0.31
C MET A 41 20.76 -18.53 1.36
N GLY A 42 21.13 -18.66 2.64
CA GLY A 42 20.18 -18.91 3.73
C GLY A 42 19.24 -17.74 4.02
N LEU A 43 19.69 -16.49 3.81
CA LEU A 43 18.86 -15.29 3.98
C LEU A 43 17.87 -15.11 2.81
N LEU A 44 18.24 -15.52 1.60
CA LEU A 44 17.38 -15.46 0.41
C LEU A 44 16.31 -16.57 0.40
N THR A 45 16.48 -17.64 1.17
CA THR A 45 15.48 -18.71 1.33
C THR A 45 14.50 -18.46 2.48
N GLY A 46 14.51 -17.26 3.09
CA GLY A 46 13.46 -16.77 3.97
C GLY A 46 12.15 -16.54 3.20
N CYS A 47 11.50 -17.62 2.79
CA CYS A 47 10.17 -17.59 2.20
C CYS A 47 9.15 -17.32 3.31
N SER A 48 8.49 -16.17 3.26
CA SER A 48 7.37 -15.85 4.14
C SER A 48 6.22 -16.80 3.81
N SER A 49 6.16 -17.97 4.45
CA SER A 49 4.97 -18.81 4.45
C SER A 49 3.97 -18.22 5.46
N THR A 50 3.51 -17.01 5.18
CA THR A 50 2.35 -16.46 5.88
C THR A 50 1.13 -17.12 5.25
N ARG A 51 0.53 -18.07 5.96
CA ARG A 51 -0.77 -18.62 5.58
C ARG A 51 -1.78 -17.48 5.61
N THR A 52 -2.35 -17.14 4.46
CA THR A 52 -3.47 -16.20 4.39
C THR A 52 -4.70 -16.89 4.95
N GLU A 53 -5.07 -16.53 6.19
CA GLU A 53 -6.37 -16.90 6.72
C GLU A 53 -7.38 -15.86 6.24
N TYR A 54 -8.25 -16.28 5.33
CA TYR A 54 -9.40 -15.49 4.91
C TYR A 54 -10.41 -15.49 6.06
N VAL A 55 -10.55 -14.35 6.70
CA VAL A 55 -11.59 -14.12 7.71
C VAL A 55 -12.78 -13.49 6.99
N GLN A 56 -13.97 -13.99 7.28
CA GLN A 56 -15.22 -13.38 6.82
C GLN A 56 -15.31 -11.97 7.41
N ILE A 57 -15.37 -10.96 6.53
CA ILE A 57 -15.61 -9.58 6.97
C ILE A 57 -17.08 -9.51 7.40
N PRO A 58 -17.38 -9.07 8.64
CA PRO A 58 -18.77 -8.89 9.05
C PRO A 58 -19.42 -7.85 8.15
N PRO A 59 -20.65 -8.11 7.63
CA PRO A 59 -21.34 -7.18 6.76
C PRO A 59 -21.58 -5.85 7.49
N ILE A 60 -21.40 -4.73 6.79
CA ILE A 60 -21.75 -3.41 7.32
C ILE A 60 -23.27 -3.38 7.50
N PRO A 61 -23.78 -3.21 8.74
CA PRO A 61 -25.21 -3.27 8.96
C PRO A 61 -25.89 -2.01 8.42
N ILE A 62 -26.92 -2.19 7.60
CA ILE A 62 -27.78 -1.09 7.17
C ILE A 62 -28.63 -0.64 8.36
N PRO A 63 -28.68 0.66 8.68
CA PRO A 63 -29.54 1.19 9.72
C PRO A 63 -31.01 0.81 9.52
N ALA A 64 -31.68 0.32 10.58
CA ALA A 64 -33.05 -0.18 10.50
C ALA A 64 -34.07 0.85 9.96
N HIS A 65 -33.83 2.14 10.19
CA HIS A 65 -34.71 3.20 9.70
C HIS A 65 -34.75 3.29 8.16
N LEU A 66 -33.65 2.95 7.47
CA LEU A 66 -33.60 2.93 6.01
C LEU A 66 -34.38 1.76 5.41
N LEU A 67 -34.62 0.71 6.21
CA LEU A 67 -35.35 -0.49 5.81
C LEU A 67 -36.84 -0.41 6.18
N THR A 68 -37.31 0.76 6.62
CA THR A 68 -38.72 0.96 6.96
C THR A 68 -39.57 0.94 5.69
N ASP A 69 -40.77 0.36 5.77
CA ASP A 69 -41.69 0.32 4.64
C ASP A 69 -42.15 1.73 4.21
N CYS A 70 -42.22 1.94 2.89
CA CYS A 70 -42.78 3.14 2.27
C CYS A 70 -44.31 3.10 2.32
N LEU A 71 -44.88 3.37 3.49
CA LEU A 71 -46.33 3.36 3.68
C LEU A 71 -46.95 4.67 3.17
N PRO A 72 -48.00 4.60 2.33
CA PRO A 72 -48.74 5.80 1.95
C PRO A 72 -49.50 6.37 3.16
N PRO A 73 -49.81 7.68 3.16
CA PRO A 73 -50.71 8.26 4.13
C PRO A 73 -52.11 7.61 4.03
N THR A 74 -52.86 7.65 5.12
CA THR A 74 -54.24 7.14 5.14
C THR A 74 -55.11 7.92 4.16
N ILE A 75 -55.71 7.22 3.20
CA ILE A 75 -56.64 7.81 2.24
C ILE A 75 -58.06 7.76 2.84
N PRO A 76 -58.74 8.91 3.01
CA PRO A 76 -60.09 8.92 3.55
C PRO A 76 -61.13 8.48 2.50
N ASP A 77 -62.20 7.81 2.96
CA ASP A 77 -63.31 7.36 2.10
C ASP A 77 -64.06 8.51 1.41
N LYS A 78 -63.98 9.72 1.99
CA LYS A 78 -64.56 10.95 1.45
C LYS A 78 -63.53 12.07 1.55
N MET A 79 -63.29 12.76 0.44
CA MET A 79 -62.42 13.93 0.38
C MET A 79 -63.00 14.95 -0.59
N THR A 80 -62.76 16.24 -0.31
CA THR A 80 -63.03 17.29 -1.29
C THR A 80 -61.94 17.32 -2.36
N TRP A 81 -62.18 18.05 -3.45
CA TRP A 81 -61.12 18.27 -4.44
C TRP A 81 -59.90 18.97 -3.85
N SER A 82 -60.09 19.89 -2.89
CA SER A 82 -58.98 20.57 -2.23
C SER A 82 -58.14 19.61 -1.39
N ASP A 83 -58.78 18.67 -0.68
CA ASP A 83 -58.09 17.67 0.13
C ASP A 83 -57.23 16.74 -0.74
N SER A 84 -57.65 16.51 -1.99
CA SER A 84 -56.86 15.71 -2.94
C SER A 84 -55.50 16.35 -3.26
N LEU A 85 -55.40 17.67 -3.25
CA LEU A 85 -54.13 18.36 -3.49
C LEU A 85 -53.15 18.13 -2.34
N ILE A 86 -53.64 18.22 -1.10
CA ILE A 86 -52.86 17.94 0.11
C ILE A 86 -52.42 16.48 0.13
N LEU A 87 -53.32 15.56 -0.22
CA LEU A 87 -52.99 14.13 -0.30
C LEU A 87 -51.89 13.86 -1.34
N ASN A 88 -51.96 14.50 -2.52
CA ASN A 88 -50.92 14.35 -3.55
C ASN A 88 -49.55 14.89 -3.08
N GLU A 89 -49.53 16.02 -2.40
CA GLU A 89 -48.31 16.55 -1.77
C GLU A 89 -47.71 15.54 -0.78
N GLN A 90 -48.53 15.00 0.12
CA GLN A 90 -48.09 14.00 1.10
C GLN A 90 -47.55 12.73 0.44
N LEU A 91 -48.21 12.24 -0.61
CA LEU A 91 -47.75 11.08 -1.38
C LEU A 91 -46.38 11.36 -2.04
N LEU A 92 -46.19 12.55 -2.61
CA LEU A 92 -44.91 12.93 -3.22
C LEU A 92 -43.80 13.04 -2.17
N MET A 93 -44.08 13.57 -0.98
CA MET A 93 -43.10 13.62 0.11
C MET A 93 -42.68 12.21 0.57
N VAL A 94 -43.61 11.27 0.69
CA VAL A 94 -43.28 9.86 1.03
C VAL A 94 -42.38 9.24 -0.05
N ILE A 95 -42.68 9.48 -1.33
CA ILE A 95 -41.86 8.98 -2.45
C ILE A 95 -40.45 9.60 -2.41
N GLU A 96 -40.36 10.91 -2.16
CA GLU A 96 -39.09 11.63 -2.03
C GLU A 96 -38.23 11.03 -0.92
N GLN A 97 -38.77 10.92 0.29
CA GLN A 97 -38.04 10.35 1.43
C GLN A 97 -37.58 8.91 1.14
N CYS A 98 -38.46 8.07 0.60
CA CYS A 98 -38.10 6.71 0.23
C CYS A 98 -37.01 6.63 -0.85
N ASN A 99 -36.95 7.60 -1.77
CA ASN A 99 -35.88 7.68 -2.74
C ASN A 99 -34.54 8.07 -2.09
N LEU A 100 -34.56 8.96 -1.10
CA LEU A 100 -33.38 9.31 -0.30
C LEU A 100 -32.89 8.10 0.50
N ASP A 101 -33.79 7.35 1.15
CA ASP A 101 -33.42 6.18 1.93
C ASP A 101 -32.79 5.09 1.04
N LYS A 102 -33.36 4.84 -0.15
CA LYS A 102 -32.77 3.92 -1.15
C LYS A 102 -31.40 4.39 -1.62
N TRP A 103 -31.19 5.69 -1.77
CA TRP A 103 -29.89 6.23 -2.16
C TRP A 103 -28.85 6.01 -1.05
N ALA A 104 -29.22 6.27 0.22
CA ALA A 104 -28.35 6.01 1.36
C ALA A 104 -27.99 4.53 1.52
N ILE A 105 -28.95 3.62 1.25
CA ILE A 105 -28.67 2.17 1.21
C ILE A 105 -27.59 1.85 0.17
N ARG A 106 -27.74 2.38 -1.06
CA ARG A 106 -26.76 2.13 -2.14
C ARG A 106 -25.37 2.64 -1.78
N GLU A 107 -25.26 3.80 -1.15
CA GLU A 107 -23.96 4.34 -0.71
C GLU A 107 -23.28 3.44 0.33
N ILE A 108 -24.06 2.89 1.27
CA ILE A 108 -23.56 1.92 2.26
C ILE A 108 -23.13 0.62 1.57
N GLU A 109 -23.94 0.11 0.65
CA GLU A 109 -23.65 -1.11 -0.12
C GLU A 109 -22.37 -0.94 -0.95
N ASP A 110 -22.23 0.18 -1.67
CA ASP A 110 -21.04 0.52 -2.47
C ASP A 110 -19.78 0.64 -1.61
N THR A 111 -19.90 1.22 -0.40
CA THR A 111 -18.78 1.31 0.55
C THR A 111 -18.41 -0.06 1.14
N SER A 112 -19.37 -0.98 1.23
CA SER A 112 -19.17 -2.34 1.74
C SER A 112 -18.61 -3.31 0.69
N ALA A 113 -18.67 -2.95 -0.59
CA ALA A 113 -18.18 -3.78 -1.68
C ALA A 113 -16.65 -3.94 -1.61
N PRO A 114 -16.11 -5.16 -1.77
CA PRO A 114 -14.67 -5.36 -1.91
C PRO A 114 -14.14 -4.54 -3.09
N GLN A 115 -13.12 -3.73 -2.86
CA GLN A 115 -12.38 -3.09 -3.95
C GLN A 115 -11.41 -4.12 -4.54
N ASP A 116 -11.63 -4.50 -5.80
CA ASP A 116 -10.72 -5.35 -6.59
C ASP A 116 -9.37 -4.64 -6.87
#